data_AF-A0A846H2K5-F1
#
_entry.id   AF-A0A846H2K5-F1
#
_cell.length_a   1.000
_cell.length_b   1.000
_cell.length_c   1.000
_cell.angle_alpha   90.00
_cell.angle_beta   90.00
_cell.angle_gamma   90.00
#
_symmetry.space_group_name_H-M   'P 1'
#
loop_
_entity.id
_entity.type
_entity.pdbx_description
1 polymer ?
#
loop_
_entity_poly.entity_id
_entity_poly.type
_entity_poly.pdbx_seq_one_letter_code
_entity_poly.pdbx_strand_id
1 'polypeptide(L)'
;MGGLMVGLESSEIETKTSPNQGIWKSARNAITVYLMFGLMGGLMFGLMVALMVGLMVGLMVALMVGLIFGLMVGLENGGLACIQHFSLRLVLYRNKYIPWNYARFLDYAADRIFLQKVGGGYIFIHRMLMEHFADMKLEN
;
A
#
# COMPACT_ATOMS: atom_id res chain seq x y z
N MET A 1 -10.38 47.65 38.68
CA MET A 1 -10.10 49.10 38.81
C MET A 1 -9.66 49.78 37.50
N GLY A 2 -9.68 49.13 36.33
CA GLY A 2 -9.26 49.75 35.05
C GLY A 2 -10.37 50.38 34.21
N GLY A 3 -11.65 50.17 34.54
CA GLY A 3 -12.78 50.64 33.71
C GLY A 3 -13.10 52.14 33.85
N LEU A 4 -12.69 52.79 34.95
CA LEU A 4 -12.99 54.21 35.21
C LEU A 4 -12.00 55.18 34.56
N MET A 5 -10.76 54.74 34.26
CA MET A 5 -9.76 55.60 33.61
C MET A 5 -9.97 55.72 32.10
N VAL A 6 -10.52 54.69 31.44
CA VAL A 6 -10.79 54.69 29.99
C VAL A 6 -11.93 55.65 29.61
N GLY A 7 -12.82 55.99 30.56
CA GLY A 7 -13.93 56.90 30.31
C GLY A 7 -13.56 58.40 30.34
N LEU A 8 -12.36 58.75 30.82
CA LEU A 8 -11.97 60.15 31.08
C LEU A 8 -10.86 60.68 30.17
N GLU A 9 -10.17 59.83 29.40
CA GLU A 9 -9.24 60.29 28.37
C GLU A 9 -9.97 60.60 27.07
N SER A 10 -10.16 61.89 26.84
CA SER A 10 -10.34 62.54 25.53
C SER A 10 -11.46 61.99 24.66
N SER A 11 -12.67 62.51 24.91
CA SER A 11 -13.64 62.76 23.84
C SER A 11 -13.10 63.85 22.92
N GLU A 12 -12.04 63.55 22.16
CA GLU A 12 -11.79 64.24 20.90
C GLU A 12 -12.97 63.89 19.99
N ILE A 13 -13.92 64.81 19.92
CA ILE A 13 -15.05 64.73 19.01
C ILE A 13 -14.45 64.78 17.60
N GLU A 14 -14.19 63.62 17.00
CA GLU A 14 -13.99 63.50 15.56
C GLU A 14 -15.16 64.24 14.89
N THR A 15 -14.85 65.32 14.20
CA THR A 15 -15.81 66.11 13.44
C THR A 15 -16.37 65.23 12.32
N LYS A 16 -17.50 64.56 12.60
CA LYS A 16 -18.18 63.70 11.64
C LYS A 16 -18.62 64.54 10.44
N THR A 17 -17.94 64.37 9.31
CA THR A 17 -18.17 65.13 8.08
C THR A 17 -19.36 64.63 7.25
N SER A 18 -19.96 63.47 7.58
CA SER A 18 -21.19 62.99 6.92
C SER A 18 -22.11 62.14 7.82
N PRO A 19 -23.44 62.18 7.61
CA PRO A 19 -24.39 61.40 8.39
C PRO A 19 -24.20 59.88 8.20
N ASN A 20 -24.42 59.09 9.26
CA ASN A 20 -24.38 57.62 9.30
C ASN A 20 -23.02 56.91 9.09
N GLN A 21 -21.87 57.59 9.14
CA GLN A 21 -20.54 56.96 8.98
C GLN A 21 -20.27 55.76 9.92
N GLY A 22 -20.75 55.82 11.18
CA GLY A 22 -20.58 54.71 12.14
C GLY A 22 -21.29 53.43 11.72
N ILE A 23 -22.48 53.54 11.11
CA ILE A 23 -23.28 52.39 10.64
C ILE A 23 -22.54 51.70 9.49
N TRP A 24 -22.02 52.48 8.53
CA TRP A 24 -21.23 51.95 7.42
C TRP A 24 -19.93 51.28 7.88
N LYS A 25 -19.26 51.85 8.89
CA LYS A 25 -18.05 51.25 9.50
C LYS A 25 -18.39 49.93 10.20
N SER A 26 -19.50 49.87 10.94
CA SER A 26 -19.97 48.64 11.59
C SER A 26 -20.39 47.57 10.58
N ALA A 27 -21.08 47.94 9.50
CA ALA A 27 -21.44 47.02 8.43
C ALA A 27 -20.19 46.44 7.75
N ARG A 28 -19.19 47.28 7.46
CA ARG A 28 -17.92 46.84 6.88
C ARG A 28 -17.15 45.92 7.83
N ASN A 29 -17.11 46.23 9.12
CA ASN A 29 -16.49 45.37 10.12
C ASN A 29 -17.22 44.03 10.26
N ALA A 30 -18.56 44.02 10.28
CA ALA A 30 -19.35 42.80 10.35
C ALA A 30 -19.10 41.88 9.15
N ILE A 31 -19.06 42.43 7.94
CA ILE A 31 -18.73 41.67 6.72
C ILE A 31 -17.30 41.13 6.80
N THR A 32 -16.34 41.94 7.27
CA THR A 32 -14.93 41.52 7.35
C THR A 32 -14.76 40.39 8.37
N VAL A 33 -15.39 40.49 9.54
CA VAL A 33 -15.39 39.46 10.58
C VAL A 33 -16.07 38.19 10.08
N TYR A 34 -17.26 38.31 9.48
CA TYR A 34 -17.97 37.17 8.90
C TYR A 34 -17.12 36.47 7.84
N LEU A 35 -16.47 37.21 6.95
CA LEU A 35 -15.64 36.64 5.90
C LEU A 35 -14.41 35.94 6.50
N MET A 36 -13.72 36.55 7.47
CA MET A 36 -12.56 35.95 8.11
C MET A 36 -12.91 34.66 8.85
N PHE A 37 -13.88 34.70 9.77
CA PHE A 37 -14.25 33.54 10.56
C PHE A 37 -15.02 32.49 9.75
N GLY A 38 -15.86 32.93 8.81
CA GLY A 38 -16.62 32.05 7.92
C GLY A 38 -15.74 31.30 6.95
N LEU A 39 -14.78 31.98 6.30
CA LEU A 39 -13.82 31.30 5.43
C LEU A 39 -12.88 30.40 6.22
N MET A 40 -12.34 30.88 7.34
CA MET A 40 -11.42 30.09 8.16
C MET A 40 -12.12 28.83 8.71
N GLY A 41 -13.29 28.98 9.32
CA GLY A 41 -14.06 27.86 9.86
C GLY A 41 -14.58 26.93 8.76
N GLY A 42 -15.13 27.49 7.68
CA GLY A 42 -15.67 26.75 6.55
C GLY A 42 -14.61 25.95 5.80
N LEU A 43 -13.44 26.54 5.53
CA LEU A 43 -12.33 25.84 4.89
C LEU A 43 -11.75 24.76 5.80
N MET A 44 -11.50 25.07 7.08
CA MET A 44 -10.97 24.06 8.01
C MET A 44 -11.90 22.87 8.14
N PHE A 45 -13.20 23.12 8.39
CA PHE A 45 -14.18 22.04 8.54
C PHE A 45 -14.42 21.29 7.23
N GLY A 46 -14.60 22.02 6.13
CA GLY A 46 -14.84 21.45 4.81
C GLY A 46 -13.68 20.56 4.35
N LEU A 47 -12.43 21.02 4.48
CA LEU A 47 -11.25 20.24 4.14
C LEU A 47 -11.09 19.04 5.07
N MET A 48 -11.30 19.22 6.38
CA MET A 48 -11.19 18.12 7.34
C MET A 48 -12.18 16.99 7.00
N VAL A 49 -13.45 17.32 6.75
CA VAL A 49 -14.47 16.34 6.39
C VAL A 49 -14.19 15.72 5.02
N ALA A 50 -13.89 16.54 4.01
CA ALA A 50 -13.65 16.07 2.65
C ALA A 50 -12.44 15.11 2.57
N LEU A 51 -11.34 15.44 3.26
CA LEU A 51 -10.16 14.57 3.30
C LEU A 51 -10.44 13.31 4.11
N MET A 52 -11.05 13.43 5.30
CA MET A 52 -11.30 12.27 6.15
C MET A 52 -12.25 11.28 5.49
N VAL A 53 -13.40 11.74 5.02
CA VAL A 53 -14.42 10.89 4.40
C VAL A 53 -13.99 10.47 3.00
N GLY A 54 -13.53 11.42 2.18
CA GLY A 54 -13.14 11.16 0.80
C GLY A 54 -11.96 10.19 0.70
N LEU A 55 -10.94 10.34 1.54
CA LEU A 55 -9.82 9.41 1.57
C LEU A 55 -10.24 8.05 2.12
N MET A 56 -11.03 8.00 3.20
CA MET A 56 -11.46 6.73 3.78
C MET A 56 -12.29 5.91 2.78
N VAL A 57 -13.29 6.54 2.15
CA VAL A 57 -14.15 5.88 1.16
C VAL A 57 -13.37 5.57 -0.11
N GLY A 58 -12.62 6.53 -0.64
CA GLY A 58 -11.85 6.36 -1.87
C GLY A 58 -10.83 5.23 -1.75
N LEU A 59 -10.10 5.17 -0.63
CA LEU A 59 -9.08 4.15 -0.38
C LEU A 59 -9.71 2.79 -0.10
N MET A 60 -10.83 2.72 0.63
CA MET A 60 -11.58 1.48 0.83
C MET A 60 -12.07 0.89 -0.49
N VAL A 61 -12.68 1.71 -1.35
CA VAL A 61 -13.19 1.26 -2.67
C VAL A 61 -12.04 0.90 -3.60
N ALA A 62 -11.01 1.74 -3.70
CA ALA A 62 -9.87 1.49 -4.58
C ALA A 62 -9.11 0.22 -4.17
N LEU A 63 -8.90 -0.03 -2.87
CA LEU A 63 -8.26 -1.25 -2.41
C LEU A 63 -9.14 -2.48 -2.63
N MET A 64 -10.45 -2.42 -2.34
CA MET A 64 -11.33 -3.55 -2.61
C MET A 64 -11.33 -3.92 -4.10
N VAL A 65 -11.59 -2.96 -4.97
CA VAL A 65 -11.67 -3.18 -6.41
C VAL A 65 -10.30 -3.60 -6.95
N GLY A 66 -9.25 -2.86 -6.60
CA GLY A 66 -7.89 -3.14 -7.07
C GLY A 66 -7.37 -4.50 -6.64
N LEU A 67 -7.66 -4.92 -5.40
CA LEU A 67 -7.23 -6.23 -4.90
C LEU A 67 -8.03 -7.37 -5.53
N ILE A 68 -9.35 -7.21 -5.71
CA ILE A 68 -10.18 -8.22 -6.39
C ILE A 68 -9.70 -8.41 -7.83
N PHE A 69 -9.62 -7.33 -8.61
CA PHE A 69 -9.18 -7.40 -10.00
C PHE A 69 -7.73 -7.83 -10.13
N GLY A 70 -6.83 -7.28 -9.31
CA GLY A 70 -5.43 -7.64 -9.29
C GLY A 70 -5.20 -9.11 -8.96
N LEU A 71 -5.95 -9.65 -8.00
CA LEU A 71 -5.88 -11.07 -7.66
C LEU A 71 -6.43 -11.94 -8.80
N MET A 72 -7.59 -11.61 -9.38
CA MET A 72 -8.15 -12.38 -10.51
C MET A 72 -7.16 -12.44 -11.68
N VAL A 73 -6.70 -11.27 -12.14
CA VAL A 73 -5.77 -11.17 -13.27
C VAL A 73 -4.43 -11.84 -12.94
N GLY A 74 -3.91 -11.66 -11.72
CA GLY A 74 -2.67 -12.29 -11.28
C GLY A 74 -2.76 -13.81 -11.19
N LEU A 75 -3.91 -14.35 -10.77
CA LEU A 75 -4.14 -15.79 -10.68
C LEU A 75 -4.26 -16.41 -12.07
N GLU A 76 -4.99 -15.76 -12.98
CA GLU A 76 -5.17 -16.20 -14.37
C GLU A 76 -3.87 -16.15 -15.18
N ASN A 77 -3.03 -15.12 -14.99
CA ASN A 77 -1.82 -14.92 -15.79
C ASN A 77 -0.55 -15.61 -15.22
N GLY A 78 -0.68 -16.53 -14.26
CA GLY A 78 0.45 -17.33 -13.80
C GLY A 78 0.43 -17.71 -12.33
N GLY A 79 -0.43 -17.09 -11.51
CA GLY A 79 -0.59 -17.48 -10.11
C GLY A 79 -1.02 -18.94 -9.97
N LEU A 80 -1.93 -19.42 -10.83
CA LEU A 80 -2.32 -20.83 -10.87
C LEU A 80 -1.15 -21.76 -11.17
N ALA A 81 -0.29 -21.42 -12.13
CA ALA A 81 0.88 -22.22 -12.45
C ALA A 81 1.84 -22.31 -11.26
N CYS A 82 2.11 -21.19 -10.58
CA CYS A 82 2.91 -21.18 -9.34
C CYS A 82 2.31 -22.08 -8.25
N ILE A 83 0.99 -21.98 -8.03
CA ILE A 83 0.28 -22.82 -7.04
C ILE A 83 0.36 -24.29 -7.45
N GLN A 84 0.12 -24.62 -8.72
CA GLN A 84 0.22 -25.99 -9.22
C GLN A 84 1.62 -26.57 -9.04
N HIS A 85 2.67 -25.82 -9.39
CA HIS A 85 4.06 -26.26 -9.20
C HIS A 85 4.41 -26.47 -7.72
N PHE A 86 3.97 -25.57 -6.85
CA PHE A 86 4.20 -25.70 -5.42
C PHE A 86 3.44 -26.88 -4.82
N SER A 87 2.15 -27.04 -5.17
CA SER A 87 1.32 -28.16 -4.74
C SER A 87 1.89 -29.49 -5.24
N LEU A 88 2.34 -29.57 -6.49
CA LEU A 88 2.99 -30.77 -7.03
C LEU A 88 4.25 -31.12 -6.21
N ARG A 89 5.11 -30.12 -5.94
CA ARG A 89 6.30 -30.31 -5.12
C ARG A 89 5.95 -30.77 -3.71
N LEU A 90 4.88 -30.22 -3.12
CA LEU A 90 4.42 -30.60 -1.78
C LEU A 90 3.89 -32.04 -1.74
N VAL A 91 3.09 -32.44 -2.73
CA VAL A 91 2.54 -33.81 -2.84
C VAL A 91 3.67 -34.81 -3.04
N LEU A 92 4.59 -34.54 -3.98
CA LEU A 92 5.75 -35.40 -4.23
C LEU A 92 6.66 -35.52 -2.99
N TYR A 93 6.83 -34.43 -2.24
CA TYR A 93 7.59 -34.45 -0.98
C TYR A 93 6.90 -35.30 0.08
N ARG A 94 5.57 -35.16 0.25
CA ARG A 94 4.80 -35.97 1.21
C ARG A 94 4.83 -37.46 0.87
N ASN A 95 4.81 -37.79 -0.40
CA ASN A 95 4.91 -39.17 -0.88
C ASN A 95 6.37 -39.69 -0.92
N LYS A 96 7.35 -38.92 -0.45
CA LYS A 96 8.78 -39.27 -0.41
C LYS A 96 9.42 -39.56 -1.78
N TYR A 97 8.79 -39.16 -2.88
CA TYR A 97 9.35 -39.30 -4.23
C TYR A 97 10.45 -38.28 -4.51
N ILE A 98 10.46 -37.14 -3.81
CA ILE A 98 11.47 -36.09 -4.00
C ILE A 98 12.07 -35.62 -2.67
N PRO A 99 13.38 -35.34 -2.61
CA PRO A 99 14.01 -34.68 -1.47
C PRO A 99 13.66 -33.18 -1.46
N TRP A 100 13.39 -32.62 -0.28
CA TRP A 100 13.11 -31.18 -0.12
C TRP A 100 14.26 -30.30 -0.64
N ASN A 101 15.50 -30.74 -0.39
CA ASN A 101 16.70 -30.09 -0.86
C ASN A 101 17.37 -30.96 -1.93
N TYR A 102 16.99 -30.70 -3.19
CA TYR A 102 17.61 -31.34 -4.35
C TYR A 102 19.12 -31.13 -4.39
N ALA A 103 19.62 -29.94 -4.06
CA ALA A 103 21.06 -29.67 -4.06
C ALA A 103 21.79 -30.61 -3.08
N ARG A 104 21.27 -30.79 -1.86
CA ARG A 104 21.88 -31.71 -0.87
C ARG A 104 21.88 -33.16 -1.33
N PHE A 105 20.80 -33.61 -1.98
CA PHE A 105 20.72 -34.97 -2.52
C PHE A 105 21.69 -35.16 -3.69
N LEU A 106 21.75 -34.20 -4.62
CA LEU A 106 22.62 -34.25 -5.78
C LEU A 106 24.10 -34.09 -5.40
N ASP A 107 24.42 -33.25 -4.41
CA ASP A 107 25.76 -33.16 -3.83
C ASP A 107 26.17 -34.48 -3.16
N TYR A 108 25.26 -35.14 -2.42
CA TYR A 108 25.54 -36.47 -1.85
C TYR A 108 25.79 -37.53 -2.93
N ALA A 109 25.01 -37.52 -4.02
CA ALA A 109 25.25 -38.40 -5.16
C ALA A 109 26.57 -38.06 -5.88
N ALA A 110 26.97 -36.80 -5.89
CA ALA A 110 28.26 -36.37 -6.41
C ALA A 110 29.44 -36.85 -5.53
N ASP A 111 29.31 -36.75 -4.20
CA ASP A 111 30.28 -37.30 -3.24
C ASP A 111 30.45 -38.82 -3.39
N ARG A 112 29.39 -39.51 -3.86
CA ARG A 112 29.37 -40.95 -4.14
C ARG A 112 29.80 -41.32 -5.56
N ILE A 113 30.28 -40.35 -6.37
CA ILE A 113 30.79 -40.56 -7.74
C ILE A 113 29.68 -40.96 -8.74
N PHE A 114 28.40 -40.83 -8.37
CA PHE A 114 27.31 -41.00 -9.34
C PHE A 114 27.16 -39.78 -10.25
N LEU A 115 27.39 -38.58 -9.70
CA LEU A 115 27.26 -37.30 -10.38
C LEU A 115 28.55 -36.48 -10.27
N GLN A 116 28.72 -35.51 -11.16
CA GLN A 116 29.74 -34.48 -11.10
C GLN A 116 29.07 -33.12 -11.14
N LYS A 117 29.41 -32.26 -10.18
CA LYS A 117 28.95 -30.87 -10.14
C LYS A 117 29.77 -30.05 -11.13
N VAL A 118 29.11 -29.45 -12.12
CA VAL A 118 29.75 -28.58 -13.12
C VAL A 118 29.02 -27.24 -13.12
N GLY A 119 29.66 -26.23 -12.51
CA GLY A 119 29.04 -24.92 -12.28
C GLY A 119 27.78 -25.02 -11.43
N GLY A 120 26.64 -24.55 -11.96
CA GLY A 120 25.33 -24.61 -11.29
C GLY A 120 24.52 -25.90 -11.54
N GLY A 121 25.06 -26.83 -12.34
CA GLY A 121 24.38 -28.07 -12.72
C GLY A 121 25.11 -29.34 -12.26
N TYR A 122 24.46 -30.48 -12.46
CA TYR A 122 25.00 -31.81 -12.18
C TYR A 122 24.94 -32.65 -13.44
N ILE A 123 26.01 -33.37 -13.75
CA ILE A 123 26.09 -34.32 -14.86
C ILE A 123 26.38 -35.73 -14.33
N PHE A 124 25.92 -36.77 -15.02
CA PHE A 124 26.34 -38.14 -14.69
C PHE A 124 27.79 -38.36 -15.13
N ILE A 125 28.58 -38.98 -14.25
CA ILE A 125 29.97 -39.36 -14.57
C ILE A 125 29.99 -40.52 -15.56
N HIS A 126 29.11 -41.51 -15.36
CA HIS A 126 29.04 -42.70 -16.19
C HIS A 126 27.86 -42.62 -17.16
N ARG A 127 28.17 -42.57 -18.45
CA ARG A 127 27.16 -42.57 -19.51
C ARG A 127 26.22 -43.79 -19.47
N MET A 128 26.75 -44.97 -19.14
CA MET A 128 25.93 -46.19 -19.01
C MET A 128 24.89 -46.10 -17.89
N LEU A 129 25.19 -45.39 -16.80
CA LEU A 129 24.23 -45.18 -15.71
C LEU A 129 23.09 -44.26 -16.14
N MET A 130 23.42 -43.21 -16.88
CA MET A 130 22.45 -42.30 -17.48
C MET A 130 21.53 -43.05 -18.47
N GLU A 131 22.12 -43.84 -19.38
CA GLU A 131 21.38 -44.64 -20.36
C GLU A 131 20.47 -45.68 -19.67
N HIS A 132 20.96 -46.35 -18.62
CA HIS A 132 20.15 -47.28 -17.84
C HIS A 132 18.92 -46.62 -17.20
N PHE A 133 19.08 -45.43 -16.59
CA PHE A 133 17.94 -44.69 -16.04
C PHE A 133 17.00 -44.15 -17.12
N ALA A 134 17.52 -43.79 -18.30
CA ALA A 134 16.70 -43.33 -19.42
C ALA A 134 15.84 -44.47 -20.01
N ASP A 135 16.35 -45.70 -20.01
CA ASP A 135 15.66 -46.89 -20.53
C ASP A 135 14.72 -47.55 -19.50
N MET A 136 14.79 -47.14 -18.23
CA MET A 136 13.96 -47.71 -17.17
C MET A 136 12.49 -47.30 -17.36
N LYS A 137 11.60 -48.29 -17.52
CA LYS A 137 10.16 -48.05 -17.51
C LYS A 137 9.70 -47.79 -16.09
N LEU A 138 8.91 -46.74 -15.89
CA LEU A 138 8.24 -46.47 -14.62
C LEU A 138 7.22 -47.59 -14.38
N GLU A 139 7.54 -48.54 -13.51
CA GLU A 139 6.56 -49.50 -12.99
C GLU A 139 5.64 -48.76 -12.02
N ASN A 140 4.33 -48.85 -12.28
CA ASN A 140 3.25 -48.18 -11.53
C ASN A 140 3.01 -48.81 -10.17
#